data_AF-A0A067S560-F1
#
_entry.id   AF-A0A067S560-F1
#
_cell.length_a   1.000
_cell.length_b   1.000
_cell.length_c   1.000
_cell.angle_alpha   90.00
_cell.angle_beta   90.00
_cell.angle_gamma   90.00
#
_symmetry.space_group_name_H-M   'P 1'
#
loop_
_entity.id
_entity.type
_entity.pdbx_description
1 polymer ?
#
loop_
_entity_poly.entity_id
_entity_poly.type
_entity_poly.pdbx_seq_one_letter_code
_entity_poly.pdbx_strand_id
1 'polypeptide(L)'
;LSIDTIKAKALEHFMSNGKIVFAGHSEKPCSIFKNPQLFPSMLPWLFPYGHGGIGQSIMNKIHSPLVQKRHLLMYHDKRFQTDPNFPLIAFNHEQISQSTSRGRLVVQRSYFSEMANRLLNINHSVLSNIS
;
A
#
# COMPACT_ATOMS: atom_id res chain seq x y z
N LEU A 1 -5.38 23.65 -17.51
CA LEU A 1 -4.12 23.95 -18.22
C LEU A 1 -3.86 22.81 -19.20
N SER A 2 -3.55 23.11 -20.46
CA SER A 2 -3.09 22.08 -21.39
C SER A 2 -1.70 21.58 -20.98
N ILE A 3 -1.35 20.34 -21.35
CA ILE A 3 -0.06 19.74 -21.04
C ILE A 3 1.11 20.57 -21.59
N ASP A 4 0.91 21.20 -22.76
CA ASP A 4 1.91 22.06 -23.40
C ASP A 4 2.14 23.34 -22.61
N THR A 5 1.07 23.89 -22.02
CA THR A 5 1.15 25.08 -21.16
C THR A 5 1.90 24.78 -19.86
N ILE A 6 1.76 23.56 -19.31
CA ILE A 6 2.51 23.12 -18.13
C ILE A 6 3.99 22.96 -18.45
N LYS A 7 4.33 22.36 -19.60
CA LYS A 7 5.71 22.21 -20.06
C LYS A 7 6.38 23.56 -20.31
N ALA A 8 5.71 24.48 -21.00
CA ALA A 8 6.23 25.83 -21.25
C ALA A 8 6.52 26.58 -19.94
N LYS A 9 5.58 26.53 -18.98
CA LYS A 9 5.76 27.16 -17.66
C LYS A 9 6.87 26.53 -16.82
N ALA A 10 7.05 25.20 -16.92
CA ALA A 10 8.17 24.51 -16.28
C ALA A 10 9.51 24.93 -16.90
N LEU A 11 9.56 25.09 -18.23
CA LEU A 11 10.74 25.53 -18.97
C LEU A 11 11.13 26.97 -18.60
N GLU A 12 10.17 27.90 -18.55
CA GLU A 12 10.39 29.27 -18.07
C GLU A 12 10.96 29.29 -16.64
N HIS A 13 10.39 28.47 -15.74
CA HIS A 13 10.89 28.35 -14.36
C HIS A 13 12.34 27.85 -14.32
N PHE A 14 12.70 26.88 -15.15
CA PHE A 14 14.09 26.40 -15.26
C PHE A 14 15.03 27.47 -15.82
N MET A 15 14.62 28.20 -16.86
CA MET A 15 15.41 29.29 -17.44
C MET A 15 15.63 30.44 -16.46
N SER A 16 14.67 30.69 -15.57
CA SER A 16 14.78 31.71 -14.51
C SER A 16 15.64 31.28 -13.31
N ASN A 17 16.31 30.13 -13.39
CA ASN A 17 17.09 29.53 -12.31
C ASN A 17 16.25 29.27 -11.04
N GLY A 18 14.95 28.95 -11.25
CA GLY A 18 14.00 28.68 -10.18
C GLY A 18 14.35 27.41 -9.40
N LYS A 19 14.07 27.39 -8.09
CA LYS A 19 14.31 26.22 -7.24
C LYS A 19 13.43 25.05 -7.69
N ILE A 20 14.02 23.86 -7.71
CA ILE A 20 13.35 22.61 -8.07
C ILE A 20 13.40 21.70 -6.85
N VAL A 21 12.28 21.04 -6.56
CA VAL A 21 12.24 19.95 -5.58
C VAL A 21 12.25 18.64 -6.35
N PHE A 22 13.35 17.90 -6.25
CA PHE A 22 13.44 16.57 -6.81
C PHE A 22 12.89 15.55 -5.82
N ALA A 23 11.82 14.86 -6.20
CA ALA A 23 11.36 13.67 -5.49
C ALA A 23 12.09 12.45 -6.08
N GLY A 24 13.18 12.05 -5.43
CA GLY A 24 13.96 10.87 -5.84
C GLY A 24 13.19 9.58 -5.60
N HIS A 25 13.27 8.67 -6.58
CA HIS A 25 12.70 7.34 -6.48
C HIS A 25 13.84 6.32 -6.54
N SER A 26 13.78 5.31 -5.68
CA SER A 26 14.65 4.14 -5.77
C SER A 26 14.22 3.28 -6.97
N GLU A 27 15.18 2.65 -7.66
CA GLU A 27 14.90 1.67 -8.73
C GLU A 27 14.00 0.53 -8.25
N LYS A 28 14.10 0.18 -6.96
CA LYS A 28 13.28 -0.83 -6.33
C LYS A 28 12.06 -0.19 -5.66
N PRO A 29 10.83 -0.64 -5.97
CA PRO A 29 9.62 -0.15 -5.32
C PRO A 29 9.63 -0.50 -3.83
N CYS A 30 9.10 0.39 -2.99
CA CYS A 30 8.97 0.13 -1.56
C CYS A 30 7.90 -0.92 -1.30
N SER A 31 8.22 -1.90 -0.43
CA SER A 31 7.23 -2.86 0.05
C SER A 31 6.13 -2.15 0.84
N ILE A 32 4.88 -2.51 0.56
CA ILE A 32 3.73 -2.15 1.39
C ILE A 32 3.59 -3.06 2.61
N PHE A 33 4.24 -4.23 2.61
CA PHE A 33 4.20 -5.19 3.70
C PHE A 33 5.41 -5.03 4.61
N LYS A 34 5.19 -5.12 5.94
CA LYS A 34 6.25 -5.05 6.96
C LYS A 34 7.18 -3.85 6.80
N ASN A 35 6.63 -2.71 6.39
CA ASN A 35 7.37 -1.47 6.23
C ASN A 35 6.87 -0.45 7.26
N PRO A 36 7.58 -0.28 8.40
CA PRO A 36 7.17 0.66 9.45
C PRO A 36 7.16 2.12 9.00
N GLN A 37 7.96 2.46 7.97
CA GLN A 37 8.08 3.82 7.45
C GLN A 37 7.03 4.14 6.38
N LEU A 38 6.22 3.17 5.96
CA LEU A 38 5.21 3.38 4.91
C LEU A 38 4.24 4.51 5.27
N PHE A 39 3.58 4.43 6.43
CA PHE A 39 2.62 5.45 6.85
C PHE A 39 3.27 6.80 7.16
N PRO A 40 4.39 6.86 7.89
CA PRO A 40 5.08 8.12 8.13
C PRO A 40 5.59 8.81 6.84
N SER A 41 6.01 8.05 5.83
CA SER A 41 6.43 8.61 4.54
C SER A 41 5.25 9.10 3.69
N MET A 42 4.09 8.43 3.75
CA MET A 42 2.90 8.85 2.99
C MET A 42 2.16 10.03 3.64
N LEU A 43 2.16 10.10 4.98
CA LEU A 43 1.34 11.03 5.75
C LEU A 43 2.20 11.74 6.82
N PRO A 44 3.25 12.48 6.44
CA PRO A 44 4.20 13.07 7.39
C PRO A 44 3.56 14.05 8.38
N TRP A 45 2.40 14.63 8.04
CA TRP A 45 1.65 15.51 8.94
C TRP A 45 0.91 14.76 10.06
N LEU A 46 0.61 13.47 9.89
CA LEU A 46 0.02 12.61 10.93
C LEU A 46 1.08 11.91 11.79
N PHE A 47 2.31 11.80 11.27
CA PHE A 47 3.42 11.12 11.93
C PHE A 47 4.63 12.07 12.06
N PRO A 48 4.60 13.00 13.04
CA PRO A 48 5.71 13.92 13.26
C PRO A 48 7.04 13.17 13.40
N TYR A 49 8.09 13.74 12.82
CA TYR A 49 9.44 13.18 12.82
C TYR A 49 9.59 11.80 12.15
N GLY A 50 8.59 11.32 11.41
CA GLY A 50 8.67 10.03 10.72
C GLY A 50 8.54 8.82 11.66
N HIS A 51 8.02 9.00 12.87
CA HIS A 51 7.88 7.96 13.90
C HIS A 51 6.40 7.62 14.18
N GLY A 52 6.14 6.50 14.88
CA GLY A 52 4.78 6.07 15.23
C GLY A 52 4.03 5.35 14.11
N GLY A 53 4.72 4.96 13.04
CA GLY A 53 4.14 4.20 11.93
C GLY A 53 3.67 2.80 12.34
N ILE A 54 2.67 2.30 11.61
CA ILE A 54 2.15 0.94 11.82
C ILE A 54 3.25 -0.07 11.47
N GLY A 55 3.47 -1.05 12.33
CA GLY A 55 4.52 -2.05 12.09
C GLY A 55 5.85 -1.78 12.78
N GLN A 56 5.99 -0.70 13.56
CA GLN A 56 7.21 -0.44 14.32
C GLN A 56 7.49 -1.55 15.34
N SER A 57 8.75 -1.93 15.51
CA SER A 57 9.17 -3.05 16.36
C SER A 57 8.69 -2.92 17.81
N ILE A 58 8.68 -1.69 18.33
CA ILE A 58 8.21 -1.35 19.68
C ILE A 58 6.72 -1.67 19.81
N MET A 59 5.91 -1.25 18.83
CA MET A 59 4.45 -1.42 18.87
C MET A 59 4.01 -2.83 18.44
N ASN A 60 4.73 -3.48 17.53
CA ASN A 60 4.40 -4.82 17.02
C ASN A 60 4.51 -5.93 18.06
N LYS A 61 5.32 -5.73 19.11
CA LYS A 61 5.39 -6.66 20.24
C LYS A 61 4.15 -6.57 21.14
N ILE A 62 3.46 -5.43 21.11
CA ILE A 62 2.36 -5.09 22.02
C ILE A 62 1.00 -5.26 21.31
N HIS A 63 0.91 -4.81 20.06
CA HIS A 63 -0.33 -4.74 19.30
C HIS A 63 -0.15 -5.27 17.88
N SER A 64 -1.15 -5.98 17.37
CA SER A 64 -1.21 -6.33 15.96
C SER A 64 -1.41 -5.08 15.08
N PRO A 65 -1.03 -5.11 13.79
CA PRO A 65 -1.23 -3.98 12.88
C PRO A 65 -2.68 -3.49 12.82
N LEU A 66 -3.66 -4.41 12.89
CA LEU A 66 -5.08 -4.08 12.94
C LEU A 66 -5.44 -3.30 14.20
N VAL A 67 -4.94 -3.73 15.36
CA VAL A 67 -5.18 -3.02 16.64
C VAL A 67 -4.51 -1.64 16.63
N GLN A 68 -3.31 -1.52 16.07
CA GLN A 68 -2.63 -0.23 15.91
C GLN A 68 -3.47 0.74 15.03
N LYS A 69 -4.01 0.28 13.90
CA LYS A 69 -4.90 1.09 13.05
C LYS A 69 -6.16 1.54 13.78
N ARG A 70 -6.79 0.64 14.54
CA ARG A 70 -7.95 0.96 15.38
C ARG A 70 -7.60 2.00 16.44
N HIS A 71 -6.44 1.87 17.08
CA HIS A 71 -5.96 2.83 18.08
C HIS A 71 -5.73 4.21 17.45
N LEU A 72 -5.10 4.28 16.28
CA LEU A 72 -4.91 5.54 15.56
C LEU A 72 -6.25 6.19 15.19
N LEU A 73 -7.22 5.43 14.67
CA LEU A 73 -8.57 5.95 14.39
C LEU A 73 -9.31 6.42 15.64
N MET A 74 -9.08 5.79 16.78
CA MET A 74 -9.70 6.15 18.07
C MET A 74 -8.84 7.09 18.90
N TYR A 75 -7.76 7.64 18.34
CA TYR A 75 -6.84 8.51 19.06
C TYR A 75 -7.53 9.78 19.58
N HIS A 76 -7.04 10.30 20.70
CA HIS A 76 -7.75 11.32 21.49
C HIS A 76 -8.10 12.58 20.70
N ASP A 77 -7.14 13.12 19.94
CA ASP A 77 -7.30 14.37 19.19
C ASP A 77 -8.04 14.21 17.85
N LYS A 78 -8.49 12.99 17.52
CA LYS A 78 -9.23 12.63 16.31
C LYS A 78 -8.55 12.95 14.99
N ARG A 79 -7.28 13.38 14.96
CA ARG A 79 -6.59 13.83 13.73
C ARG A 79 -6.56 12.74 12.65
N PHE A 80 -6.30 11.50 13.05
CA PHE A 80 -6.33 10.35 12.14
C PHE A 80 -7.75 10.02 11.64
N GLN A 81 -8.78 10.26 12.44
CA GLN A 81 -10.17 10.01 12.07
C GLN A 81 -10.69 11.09 11.10
N THR A 82 -10.28 12.34 11.30
CA THR A 82 -10.73 13.50 10.52
C THR A 82 -9.88 13.76 9.28
N ASP A 83 -8.69 13.17 9.19
CA ASP A 83 -7.87 13.28 7.99
C ASP A 83 -8.62 12.72 6.77
N PRO A 84 -8.64 13.45 5.64
CA PRO A 84 -9.44 13.07 4.48
C PRO A 84 -9.01 11.74 3.84
N ASN A 85 -7.76 11.31 4.04
CA ASN A 85 -7.18 10.17 3.33
C ASN A 85 -6.87 8.99 4.27
N PHE A 86 -6.53 9.24 5.53
CA PHE A 86 -6.02 8.22 6.44
C PHE A 86 -6.98 7.02 6.62
N PRO A 87 -8.30 7.19 6.88
CA PRO A 87 -9.18 6.05 7.07
C PRO A 87 -9.25 5.14 5.84
N LEU A 88 -9.31 5.73 4.64
CA LEU A 88 -9.33 5.01 3.38
C LEU A 88 -8.02 4.25 3.14
N ILE A 89 -6.88 4.92 3.31
CA ILE A 89 -5.55 4.30 3.13
C ILE A 89 -5.33 3.18 4.14
N ALA A 90 -5.66 3.40 5.42
CA ALA A 90 -5.48 2.40 6.48
C ALA A 90 -6.35 1.16 6.24
N PHE A 91 -7.59 1.35 5.79
CA PHE A 91 -8.50 0.27 5.44
C PHE A 91 -8.03 -0.51 4.20
N ASN A 92 -7.70 0.18 3.11
CA ASN A 92 -7.20 -0.45 1.89
C ASN A 92 -5.93 -1.27 2.15
N HIS A 93 -4.99 -0.70 2.91
CA HIS A 93 -3.79 -1.43 3.32
C HIS A 93 -4.13 -2.69 4.13
N GLU A 94 -5.13 -2.63 5.02
CA GLU A 94 -5.57 -3.80 5.78
C GLU A 94 -6.18 -4.88 4.87
N GLN A 95 -7.06 -4.49 3.95
CA GLN A 95 -7.68 -5.40 2.99
C GLN A 95 -6.66 -6.09 2.07
N ILE A 96 -5.68 -5.33 1.58
CA ILE A 96 -4.59 -5.88 0.77
C ILE A 96 -3.76 -6.86 1.59
N SER A 97 -3.38 -6.49 2.82
CA SER A 97 -2.65 -7.37 3.73
C SER A 97 -3.40 -8.68 3.99
N GLN A 98 -4.68 -8.61 4.31
CA GLN A 98 -5.49 -9.80 4.58
C GLN A 98 -5.66 -10.69 3.34
N SER A 99 -5.92 -10.09 2.17
CA SER A 99 -6.08 -10.81 0.91
C SER A 99 -4.80 -11.54 0.52
N THR A 100 -3.65 -10.87 0.63
CA THR A 100 -2.35 -11.48 0.34
C THR A 100 -2.01 -12.58 1.34
N SER A 101 -2.29 -12.41 2.63
CA SER A 101 -2.10 -13.47 3.63
C SER A 101 -2.97 -14.70 3.34
N ARG A 102 -4.24 -14.50 2.98
CA ARG A 102 -5.15 -15.60 2.61
C ARG A 102 -4.68 -16.32 1.34
N GLY A 103 -4.31 -15.58 0.30
CA GLY A 103 -3.76 -16.14 -0.93
C GLY A 103 -2.49 -16.96 -0.68
N ARG A 104 -1.56 -16.42 0.14
CA ARG A 104 -0.36 -17.16 0.55
C ARG A 104 -0.70 -18.47 1.25
N LEU A 105 -1.66 -18.45 2.20
CA LEU A 105 -2.08 -19.67 2.89
C LEU A 105 -2.66 -20.71 1.94
N VAL A 106 -3.46 -20.29 0.94
CA VAL A 106 -4.04 -21.18 -0.08
C VAL A 106 -2.94 -21.83 -0.92
N VAL A 107 -1.95 -21.05 -1.38
CA VAL A 107 -0.82 -21.55 -2.19
C VAL A 107 0.06 -22.52 -1.41
N GLN A 108 0.19 -22.32 -0.09
CA GLN A 108 0.99 -23.18 0.79
C GLN A 108 0.32 -24.50 1.17
N ARG A 109 -0.95 -24.73 0.79
CA ARG A 109 -1.62 -26.00 1.06
C ARG A 109 -1.11 -27.09 0.12
N SER A 110 -0.93 -28.30 0.65
CA SER A 110 -0.41 -29.46 -0.09
C SER A 110 -1.19 -29.77 -1.37
N TYR A 111 -2.51 -29.58 -1.36
CA TYR A 111 -3.37 -29.81 -2.52
C TYR A 111 -3.26 -28.72 -3.61
N PHE A 112 -2.60 -27.58 -3.37
CA PHE A 112 -2.52 -26.51 -4.35
C PHE A 112 -1.83 -26.95 -5.64
N SER A 113 -0.72 -27.70 -5.53
CA SER A 113 0.00 -28.25 -6.67
C SER A 113 -0.87 -29.23 -7.47
N GLU A 114 -1.62 -30.08 -6.76
CA GLU A 114 -2.56 -31.03 -7.37
C GLU A 114 -3.70 -30.31 -8.10
N MET A 115 -4.30 -29.29 -7.48
CA MET A 115 -5.37 -28.50 -8.09
C MET A 115 -4.88 -27.68 -9.28
N ALA A 116 -3.69 -27.07 -9.19
CA ALA A 116 -3.07 -26.33 -10.29
C ALA A 116 -2.79 -27.26 -11.49
N ASN A 117 -2.22 -28.45 -11.24
CA ASN A 117 -2.02 -29.46 -12.27
C ASN A 117 -3.32 -29.95 -12.88
N ARG A 118 -4.37 -30.17 -12.06
CA ARG A 118 -5.70 -30.53 -12.58
C ARG A 118 -6.26 -29.44 -13.46
N LEU A 119 -6.17 -28.17 -13.04
CA LEU A 119 -6.70 -27.02 -13.76
C LEU A 119 -5.97 -26.79 -15.10
N LEU A 120 -4.65 -26.94 -15.12
CA LEU A 120 -3.84 -26.85 -16.33
C LEU A 120 -4.10 -27.99 -17.31
N ASN A 121 -4.45 -29.17 -16.80
CA ASN A 121 -4.77 -30.35 -17.61
C ASN A 121 -6.29 -30.54 -17.81
N ILE A 122 -7.11 -29.51 -17.55
CA ILE A 122 -8.55 -29.58 -17.82
C ILE A 122 -8.74 -29.81 -19.33
N ASN A 123 -9.51 -30.84 -19.66
CA ASN A 123 -9.81 -31.19 -21.04
C ASN A 123 -10.79 -30.18 -21.65
N HIS A 124 -10.27 -29.30 -22.50
CA HIS A 124 -11.03 -28.25 -23.17
C HIS A 124 -12.21 -28.77 -24.01
N SER A 125 -12.16 -30.02 -24.47
CA SER A 125 -13.27 -30.64 -25.23
C SER A 125 -14.53 -30.91 -24.38
N VAL A 126 -14.37 -31.07 -23.06
CA VAL A 126 -15.50 -31.24 -22.14
C VAL A 126 -16.16 -29.89 -21.84
N LEU A 127 -15.35 -28.82 -21.76
CA LEU A 127 -15.86 -27.45 -21.57
C LEU A 127 -16.70 -26.97 -22.76
N SER A 128 -16.31 -27.30 -23.99
CA SER A 128 -17.08 -26.96 -25.19
C SER A 128 -18.41 -27.70 -25.32
N ASN A 129 -18.61 -28.81 -24.61
CA ASN A 129 -19.88 -29.55 -24.61
C ASN A 129 -20.90 -29.03 -23.57
N ILE A 130 -20.49 -28.07 -22.73
CA ILE A 130 -21.33 -27.52 -21.65
C ILE A 130 -21.74 -26.05 -21.97
N SER A 131 -21.18 -25.47 -23.04
CA SER A 131 -21.61 -24.16 -23.61
C SER A 131 -22.64 -24.36 -24.71
#